data_AF-A0A2M9LD56-F1
#
_entry.id   AF-A0A2M9LD56-F1
#
_cell.length_a   1.000
_cell.length_b   1.000
_cell.length_c   1.000
_cell.angle_alpha   90.00
_cell.angle_beta   90.00
_cell.angle_gamma   90.00
#
_symmetry.space_group_name_H-M   'P 1'
#
loop_
_entity.id
_entity.type
_entity.pdbx_description
1 polymer ?
#
loop_
_entity_poly.entity_id
_entity_poly.type
_entity_poly.pdbx_seq_one_letter_code
_entity_poly.pdbx_strand_id
1 'polypeptide(L)'
;MANEFNQRVIEEFRARGGHVEGFPAILLLTTAGRRTGQPRTTPLAYHQDGSRYLVFGSNAGAVDHPQWYRNLISAGGGTVELPDGEGGVTTLSVRPVELDPAERDRQYAEQARRVPSFADYAARTDRTIPVLALHPLDLSVDPALAARVVGQLQLHHEDLRRQLADLRTRLDQAGPVPGPDLAAQLRENCLQFCYGLGLHHTREDGAFTAFERQYPQLIPALARLRAEHRTVAEALTRFEDRLAAPDTDPAELRAELDRLTDGLEAHFAYEETHLLPPSAPHPPR
;
A
#
# COMPACT_ATOMS: atom_id res chain seq x y z
N MET A 1 12.06 -22.63 -13.29
CA MET A 1 12.68 -23.10 -12.04
C MET A 1 13.12 -21.88 -11.26
N ALA A 2 12.78 -21.78 -9.96
CA ALA A 2 13.44 -20.79 -9.11
C ALA A 2 14.95 -21.06 -9.19
N ASN A 3 15.77 -20.02 -9.31
CA ASN A 3 17.22 -20.18 -9.41
C ASN A 3 17.70 -20.90 -8.14
N GLU A 4 18.12 -22.17 -8.23
CA GLU A 4 18.55 -22.98 -7.08
C GLU A 4 19.64 -22.29 -6.26
N PHE A 5 20.47 -21.49 -6.92
CA PHE A 5 21.45 -20.64 -6.27
C PHE A 5 20.80 -19.57 -5.38
N ASN A 6 19.80 -18.84 -5.87
CA ASN A 6 19.09 -17.85 -5.06
C ASN A 6 18.40 -18.52 -3.87
N GLN A 7 17.84 -19.71 -4.06
CA GLN A 7 17.17 -20.44 -2.99
C GLN A 7 18.14 -20.77 -1.85
N ARG A 8 19.35 -21.26 -2.16
CA ARG A 8 20.39 -21.51 -1.14
C ARG A 8 20.81 -20.24 -0.41
N VAL A 9 21.00 -19.13 -1.15
CA VAL A 9 21.37 -17.84 -0.55
C VAL A 9 20.27 -17.32 0.39
N ILE A 10 19.00 -17.45 0.00
CA ILE A 10 17.84 -17.06 0.81
C ILE A 10 17.78 -17.87 2.10
N GLU A 11 17.95 -19.19 2.01
CA GLU A 11 17.91 -20.09 3.16
C GLU A 11 19.05 -19.79 4.13
N GLU A 12 20.28 -19.61 3.63
CA GLU A 12 21.42 -19.24 4.46
C GLU A 12 21.22 -17.87 5.14
N PHE A 13 20.78 -16.86 4.38
CA PHE A 13 20.52 -15.51 4.91
C PHE A 13 19.57 -15.57 6.11
N ARG A 14 18.44 -16.27 5.97
CA ARG A 14 17.43 -16.40 7.03
C ARG A 14 17.93 -17.22 8.21
N ALA A 15 18.72 -18.27 7.96
CA ALA A 15 19.27 -19.13 9.02
C ALA A 15 20.39 -18.45 9.84
N ARG A 16 21.07 -17.45 9.27
CA ARG A 16 22.25 -16.80 9.86
C ARG A 16 22.03 -15.31 10.17
N GLY A 17 20.80 -14.90 10.49
CA GLY A 17 20.53 -13.53 10.95
C GLY A 17 20.88 -12.45 9.90
N GLY A 18 20.68 -12.77 8.62
CA GLY A 18 20.94 -11.86 7.51
C GLY A 18 22.38 -11.87 6.97
N HIS A 19 23.21 -12.83 7.38
CA HIS A 19 24.56 -13.02 6.83
C HIS A 19 24.64 -14.20 5.85
N VAL A 20 25.40 -14.05 4.78
CA VAL A 20 25.70 -15.13 3.82
C VAL A 20 27.19 -15.14 3.53
N GLU A 21 27.81 -16.31 3.67
CA GLU A 21 29.24 -16.47 3.51
C GLU A 21 29.70 -16.16 2.07
N GLY A 22 30.75 -15.36 1.94
CA GLY A 22 31.30 -14.97 0.63
C GLY A 22 30.52 -13.88 -0.11
N PHE A 23 29.45 -13.34 0.48
CA PHE A 23 28.71 -12.20 -0.04
C PHE A 23 28.98 -10.94 0.80
N PRO A 24 28.98 -9.75 0.17
CA PRO A 24 28.86 -8.50 0.91
C PRO A 24 27.48 -8.39 1.57
N ALA A 25 27.18 -7.27 2.23
CA ALA A 25 25.85 -7.01 2.77
C ALA A 25 24.79 -7.13 1.66
N ILE A 26 23.85 -8.07 1.86
CA ILE A 26 22.71 -8.29 0.98
C ILE A 26 21.39 -8.05 1.73
N LEU A 27 20.34 -7.78 0.98
CA LEU A 27 18.97 -7.83 1.43
C LEU A 27 18.20 -8.81 0.56
N LEU A 28 17.09 -9.35 1.07
CA LEU A 28 16.18 -10.14 0.25
C LEU A 28 15.02 -9.26 -0.17
N LEU A 29 14.93 -8.93 -1.46
CA LEU A 29 13.81 -8.19 -2.01
C LEU A 29 12.73 -9.16 -2.50
N THR A 30 11.52 -9.04 -1.96
CA THR A 30 10.34 -9.76 -2.44
C THR A 30 9.42 -8.82 -3.21
N THR A 31 9.08 -9.21 -4.45
CA THR A 31 8.20 -8.46 -5.36
C THR A 31 7.07 -9.34 -5.88
N ALA A 32 5.91 -8.75 -6.18
CA ALA A 32 4.86 -9.44 -6.92
C ALA A 32 5.25 -9.55 -8.40
N GLY A 33 5.22 -10.75 -8.98
CA GLY A 33 5.50 -10.94 -10.40
C GLY A 33 4.47 -10.22 -11.27
N ARG A 34 4.87 -9.22 -12.07
CA ARG A 34 3.94 -8.33 -12.80
C ARG A 34 2.92 -9.02 -13.72
N ARG A 35 3.20 -10.25 -14.15
CA ARG A 35 2.29 -11.06 -15.00
C ARG A 35 1.47 -12.08 -14.21
N THR A 36 1.97 -12.50 -13.05
CA THR A 36 1.45 -13.68 -12.33
C THR A 36 0.92 -13.36 -10.94
N GLY A 37 1.20 -12.18 -10.39
CA GLY A 37 0.93 -11.81 -8.99
C GLY A 37 1.79 -12.56 -7.94
N GLN A 38 2.32 -13.74 -8.29
CA GLN A 38 3.07 -14.58 -7.35
C GLN A 38 4.33 -13.88 -6.79
N PRO A 39 4.62 -14.06 -5.48
CA PRO A 39 5.79 -13.46 -4.85
C PRO A 39 7.09 -14.05 -5.41
N ARG A 40 8.09 -13.18 -5.61
CA ARG A 40 9.43 -13.52 -6.10
C ARG A 40 10.47 -12.85 -5.24
N THR A 41 11.24 -13.65 -4.51
CA THR A 41 12.34 -13.17 -3.66
C THR A 41 13.67 -13.23 -4.42
N THR A 42 14.42 -12.14 -4.39
CA THR A 42 15.74 -12.01 -5.02
C THR A 42 16.74 -11.45 -4.01
N PRO A 43 17.86 -12.15 -3.73
CA PRO A 43 18.97 -11.58 -2.97
C PRO A 43 19.64 -10.47 -3.77
N LEU A 44 19.83 -9.30 -3.15
CA LEU A 44 20.44 -8.13 -3.79
C LEU A 44 21.52 -7.55 -2.88
N ALA A 45 22.66 -7.18 -3.47
CA ALA A 45 23.57 -6.25 -2.83
C ALA A 45 22.86 -4.91 -2.65
N TYR A 46 23.05 -4.29 -1.49
CA TYR A 46 22.46 -2.99 -1.18
C TYR A 46 23.47 -2.06 -0.52
N HIS A 47 23.14 -0.78 -0.52
CA HIS A 47 23.85 0.23 0.24
C HIS A 47 22.84 1.04 1.06
N GLN A 48 23.02 1.11 2.38
CA GLN A 48 22.22 2.00 3.22
C GLN A 48 22.69 3.45 3.07
N ASP A 49 21.76 4.34 2.71
CA ASP A 49 21.97 5.78 2.54
C ASP A 49 20.96 6.54 3.42
N GLY A 50 21.40 6.92 4.63
CA GLY A 50 20.51 7.47 5.65
C GLY A 50 19.37 6.50 6.00
N SER A 51 18.13 6.93 5.79
CA SER A 51 16.91 6.16 6.06
C SER A 51 16.41 5.31 4.90
N ARG A 52 17.09 5.32 3.74
CA ARG A 52 16.72 4.54 2.54
C ARG A 52 17.78 3.50 2.21
N TYR A 53 17.37 2.47 1.47
CA TYR A 53 18.26 1.42 0.99
C TYR A 53 18.39 1.49 -0.52
N LEU A 54 19.60 1.66 -1.02
CA LEU A 54 19.88 1.70 -2.45
C LEU A 54 20.12 0.29 -2.99
N VAL A 55 19.37 -0.08 -4.03
CA VAL A 55 19.54 -1.33 -4.77
C VAL A 55 19.82 -1.05 -6.23
N PHE A 56 20.60 -1.94 -6.84
CA PHE A 56 21.22 -1.71 -8.14
C PHE A 56 20.71 -2.72 -9.17
N GLY A 57 20.03 -2.24 -10.22
CA GLY A 57 19.50 -3.04 -11.32
C GLY A 57 20.57 -3.57 -12.28
N SER A 58 21.71 -4.05 -11.76
CA SER A 58 22.90 -4.38 -12.55
C SER A 58 22.72 -5.60 -13.43
N ASN A 59 22.01 -6.64 -12.95
CA ASN A 59 21.83 -7.91 -13.66
C ASN A 59 23.14 -8.48 -14.24
N ALA A 60 24.25 -8.33 -13.49
CA ALA A 60 25.61 -8.68 -13.91
C ALA A 60 26.06 -8.08 -15.26
N GLY A 61 25.51 -6.92 -15.65
CA GLY A 61 25.80 -6.26 -16.92
C GLY A 61 25.02 -6.83 -18.12
N ALA A 62 23.98 -7.64 -17.90
CA ALA A 62 23.13 -8.12 -18.99
C ALA A 62 22.38 -6.97 -19.69
N VAL A 63 22.06 -7.16 -20.97
CA VAL A 63 21.34 -6.20 -21.82
C VAL A 63 19.95 -5.84 -21.29
N ASP A 64 19.29 -6.79 -20.61
CA ASP A 64 17.97 -6.59 -20.02
C ASP A 64 18.05 -6.16 -18.56
N HIS A 65 17.15 -5.23 -18.17
CA HIS A 65 16.84 -4.99 -16.76
C HIS A 65 16.41 -6.28 -16.05
N PRO A 66 16.81 -6.48 -14.78
CA PRO A 66 16.44 -7.67 -14.05
C PRO A 66 14.93 -7.72 -13.80
N GLN A 67 14.39 -8.93 -13.70
CA GLN A 67 12.93 -9.10 -13.56
C GLN A 67 12.39 -8.49 -12.26
N TRP A 68 13.15 -8.50 -11.17
CA TRP A 68 12.75 -7.86 -9.92
C TRP A 68 12.57 -6.35 -10.09
N TYR A 69 13.40 -5.67 -10.90
CA TYR A 69 13.27 -4.24 -11.16
C TYR A 69 11.96 -3.95 -11.88
N ARG A 70 11.68 -4.70 -12.96
CA ARG A 70 10.42 -4.57 -13.72
C ARG A 70 9.20 -4.88 -12.87
N ASN A 71 9.30 -5.85 -11.95
CA ASN A 71 8.22 -6.18 -11.02
C ASN A 71 8.00 -5.08 -9.99
N LEU A 72 9.08 -4.59 -9.36
CA LEU A 72 9.04 -3.60 -8.28
C LEU A 72 8.47 -2.26 -8.77
N ILE A 73 8.92 -1.77 -9.93
CA ILE A 73 8.39 -0.54 -10.54
C ILE A 73 6.91 -0.71 -10.92
N SER A 74 6.55 -1.86 -11.50
CA SER A 74 5.15 -2.13 -11.87
C SER A 74 4.22 -2.26 -10.67
N ALA A 75 4.70 -2.79 -9.54
CA ALA A 75 3.92 -2.98 -8.33
C ALA A 75 3.87 -1.72 -7.45
N GLY A 76 4.81 -0.78 -7.62
CA GLY A 76 4.93 0.42 -6.79
C GLY A 76 5.42 0.14 -5.36
N GLY A 77 5.80 -1.10 -5.04
CA GLY A 77 6.20 -1.51 -3.69
C GLY A 77 6.64 -2.97 -3.59
N GLY A 78 7.27 -3.31 -2.48
CA GLY A 78 7.75 -4.66 -2.16
C GLY A 78 8.08 -4.81 -0.67
N THR A 79 8.63 -5.96 -0.28
CA THR A 79 9.23 -6.15 1.05
C THR A 79 10.72 -6.38 0.93
N VAL A 80 11.46 -5.92 1.93
CA VAL A 80 12.87 -6.26 2.12
C VAL A 80 13.06 -6.98 3.44
N GLU A 81 13.86 -8.04 3.42
CA GLU A 81 14.40 -8.65 4.63
C GLU A 81 15.85 -8.16 4.83
N LEU A 82 16.16 -7.70 6.04
CA LEU A 82 17.43 -7.11 6.44
C LEU A 82 17.86 -7.63 7.82
N PRO A 83 19.17 -7.68 8.14
CA PRO A 83 19.62 -7.94 9.51
C PRO A 83 19.01 -6.92 10.49
N ASP A 84 18.52 -7.38 11.64
CA ASP A 84 17.94 -6.50 12.68
C ASP A 84 18.97 -5.92 13.67
N GLY A 85 20.22 -6.38 13.60
CA GLY A 85 21.30 -5.99 14.52
C GLY A 85 21.34 -6.77 15.84
N GLU A 86 20.33 -7.61 16.10
CA GLU A 86 20.22 -8.48 17.29
C GLU A 86 20.49 -9.95 16.96
N GLY A 87 20.96 -10.22 15.73
CA GLY A 87 21.25 -11.56 15.23
C GLY A 87 20.06 -12.24 14.55
N GLY A 88 18.99 -11.48 14.28
CA GLY A 88 17.82 -11.91 13.53
C GLY A 88 17.64 -11.16 12.22
N VAL A 89 16.44 -11.27 11.65
CA VAL A 89 16.06 -10.65 10.39
C VAL A 89 14.74 -9.91 10.59
N THR A 90 14.70 -8.65 10.20
CA THR A 90 13.47 -7.85 10.14
C THR A 90 12.96 -7.73 8.71
N THR A 91 11.64 -7.60 8.56
CA THR A 91 10.97 -7.40 7.27
C THR A 91 10.34 -6.02 7.21
N LEU A 92 10.68 -5.22 6.20
CA LEU A 92 10.14 -3.88 5.99
C LEU A 92 9.37 -3.81 4.68
N SER A 93 8.20 -3.18 4.71
CA SER A 93 7.52 -2.69 3.50
C SER A 93 8.35 -1.58 2.88
N VAL A 94 8.49 -1.53 1.56
CA VAL A 94 9.24 -0.46 0.89
C VAL A 94 8.53 0.09 -0.33
N ARG A 95 8.70 1.39 -0.56
CA ARG A 95 8.36 2.07 -1.80
C ARG A 95 9.63 2.36 -2.60
N PRO A 96 9.73 1.93 -3.87
CA PRO A 96 10.84 2.28 -4.74
C PRO A 96 10.71 3.73 -5.25
N VAL A 97 11.85 4.41 -5.33
CA VAL A 97 12.04 5.66 -6.08
C VAL A 97 13.25 5.48 -6.97
N GLU A 98 13.11 5.71 -8.27
CA GLU A 98 14.27 5.76 -9.16
C GLU A 98 15.03 7.07 -8.92
N LEU A 99 16.33 6.95 -8.69
CA LEU A 99 17.16 8.12 -8.42
C LEU A 99 17.25 9.02 -9.66
N ASP A 100 17.33 10.33 -9.44
CA ASP A 100 17.66 11.25 -10.54
C ASP A 100 19.04 10.91 -11.13
N PRO A 101 19.31 11.25 -12.39
CA PRO A 101 20.55 10.85 -13.06
C PRO A 101 21.83 11.26 -12.33
N ALA A 102 21.86 12.47 -11.75
CA ALA A 102 23.06 12.97 -11.10
C ALA A 102 23.30 12.26 -9.76
N GLU A 103 22.24 12.02 -8.98
CA GLU A 103 22.32 11.24 -7.75
C GLU A 103 22.67 9.77 -8.03
N ARG A 104 22.01 9.17 -9.02
CA ARG A 104 22.29 7.82 -9.51
C ARG A 104 23.77 7.66 -9.82
N ASP A 105 24.37 8.56 -10.60
CA ASP A 105 25.78 8.45 -11.01
C ASP A 105 26.74 8.51 -9.83
N ARG A 106 26.49 9.42 -8.87
CA ARG A 106 27.27 9.50 -7.63
C ARG A 106 27.19 8.20 -6.82
N GLN A 107 25.97 7.68 -6.62
CA GLN A 107 25.74 6.48 -5.83
C GLN A 107 26.28 5.21 -6.52
N TYR A 108 26.17 5.14 -7.84
CA TYR A 108 26.74 4.03 -8.60
C TYR A 108 28.27 4.04 -8.57
N ALA A 109 28.89 5.21 -8.73
CA ALA A 109 30.34 5.36 -8.61
C ALA A 109 30.84 4.94 -7.22
N GLU A 110 30.11 5.33 -6.16
CA GLU A 110 30.43 4.90 -4.80
C GLU A 110 30.32 3.39 -4.63
N GLN A 111 29.26 2.77 -5.16
CA GLN A 111 29.10 1.32 -5.13
C GLN A 111 30.24 0.61 -5.89
N ALA A 112 30.64 1.13 -7.04
CA ALA A 112 31.75 0.59 -7.82
C ALA A 112 33.11 0.71 -7.11
N ARG A 113 33.31 1.75 -6.29
CA ARG A 113 34.50 1.87 -5.44
C ARG A 113 34.54 0.79 -4.36
N ARG A 114 33.40 0.48 -3.75
CA ARG A 114 33.28 -0.52 -2.66
C ARG A 114 33.29 -1.95 -3.18
N VAL A 115 32.65 -2.18 -4.32
CA VAL A 115 32.46 -3.48 -4.94
C VAL A 115 32.89 -3.37 -6.41
N PRO A 116 34.18 -3.60 -6.71
CA PRO A 116 34.75 -3.37 -8.05
C PRO A 116 34.02 -4.04 -9.21
N SER A 117 33.34 -5.17 -8.98
CA SER A 117 32.55 -5.85 -10.01
C SER A 117 31.41 -5.00 -10.59
N PHE A 118 30.95 -3.96 -9.88
CA PHE A 118 29.97 -3.02 -10.43
C PHE A 118 30.54 -2.16 -11.55
N ALA A 119 31.85 -1.86 -11.54
CA ALA A 119 32.49 -1.20 -12.68
C ALA A 119 32.45 -2.12 -13.92
N ASP A 120 32.75 -3.41 -13.74
CA ASP A 120 32.68 -4.40 -14.82
C ASP A 120 31.27 -4.55 -15.38
N TYR A 121 30.24 -4.52 -14.53
CA TYR A 121 28.84 -4.60 -14.98
C TYR A 121 28.45 -3.39 -15.85
N ALA A 122 28.86 -2.18 -15.47
CA ALA A 122 28.60 -0.99 -16.26
C ALA A 122 29.33 -1.03 -17.61
N ALA A 123 30.56 -1.55 -17.66
CA ALA A 123 31.33 -1.68 -18.90
C ALA A 123 30.76 -2.71 -19.89
N ARG A 124 29.92 -3.64 -19.43
CA ARG A 124 29.35 -4.74 -20.24
C ARG A 124 28.02 -4.40 -20.92
N THR A 125 27.47 -3.21 -20.70
CA THR A 125 26.14 -2.86 -21.21
C THR A 125 26.03 -1.40 -21.60
N ASP A 126 25.28 -1.13 -22.66
CA ASP A 126 24.99 0.24 -23.12
C ASP A 126 23.85 0.90 -22.32
N ARG A 127 23.08 0.13 -21.54
CA ARG A 127 21.99 0.70 -20.74
C ARG A 127 22.54 1.38 -19.50
N THR A 128 21.92 2.49 -19.14
CA THR A 128 22.05 3.05 -17.80
C THR A 128 21.50 2.05 -16.78
N ILE A 129 22.39 1.40 -16.02
CA ILE A 129 22.01 0.54 -14.89
C ILE A 129 21.22 1.39 -13.87
N PRO A 130 19.95 1.06 -13.59
CA PRO A 130 19.13 1.87 -12.69
C PRO A 130 19.56 1.65 -11.24
N VAL A 131 19.40 2.69 -10.42
CA VAL A 131 19.56 2.65 -8.97
C VAL A 131 18.23 3.07 -8.36
N LEU A 132 17.68 2.22 -7.50
CA LEU A 132 16.43 2.51 -6.79
C LEU A 132 16.73 2.77 -5.31
N ALA A 133 16.17 3.86 -4.80
CA ALA A 133 16.00 4.09 -3.38
C ALA A 133 14.75 3.36 -2.88
N LEU A 134 14.93 2.43 -1.97
CA LEU A 134 13.85 1.77 -1.24
C LEU A 134 13.61 2.56 0.03
N HIS A 135 12.46 3.23 0.10
CA HIS A 135 12.01 3.95 1.27
C HIS A 135 11.16 3.02 2.13
N PRO A 136 11.59 2.70 3.37
CA PRO A 136 10.75 1.96 4.30
C PRO A 136 9.41 2.66 4.51
N LEU A 137 8.34 1.88 4.38
CA LEU A 137 6.98 2.26 4.73
C LEU A 137 6.69 1.68 6.11
N ASP A 138 7.43 2.14 7.09
CA ASP A 138 7.18 1.78 8.47
C ASP A 138 6.71 3.03 9.22
N LEU A 139 5.41 3.11 9.41
CA LEU A 139 4.74 4.21 10.12
C LEU A 139 5.15 4.26 11.59
N SER A 140 5.78 3.20 12.15
CA SER A 140 6.32 3.22 13.50
C SER A 140 7.67 3.94 13.61
N VAL A 141 8.37 4.13 12.49
CA VAL A 141 9.77 4.64 12.46
C VAL A 141 9.86 6.05 11.89
N ASP A 142 8.86 6.49 11.12
CA ASP A 142 8.70 7.88 10.68
C ASP A 142 7.40 8.49 11.24
N PRO A 143 7.45 9.06 12.46
CA PRO A 143 6.28 9.67 13.10
C PRO A 143 5.68 10.82 12.29
N ALA A 144 6.47 11.51 11.46
CA ALA A 144 6.00 12.63 10.65
C ALA A 144 5.24 12.14 9.41
N LEU A 145 5.70 11.06 8.77
CA LEU A 145 4.93 10.39 7.73
C LEU A 145 3.64 9.78 8.29
N ALA A 146 3.72 9.09 9.43
CA ALA A 146 2.54 8.56 10.10
C ALA A 146 1.52 9.67 10.39
N ALA A 147 1.93 10.77 11.02
CA ALA A 147 1.04 11.90 11.33
C ALA A 147 0.40 12.53 10.09
N ARG A 148 1.11 12.62 8.95
CA ARG A 148 0.54 13.15 7.70
C ARG A 148 -0.49 12.21 7.08
N VAL A 149 -0.20 10.91 7.03
CA VAL A 149 -1.13 9.90 6.51
C VAL A 149 -2.38 9.86 7.37
N VAL A 150 -2.21 9.89 8.70
CA VAL A 150 -3.30 9.96 9.68
C VAL A 150 -4.12 11.22 9.50
N GLY A 151 -3.48 12.39 9.44
CA GLY A 151 -4.19 13.66 9.25
C GLY A 151 -4.96 13.70 7.94
N GLN A 152 -4.40 13.14 6.86
CA GLN A 152 -5.11 13.02 5.59
C GLN A 152 -6.33 12.11 5.71
N LEU A 153 -6.21 10.95 6.37
CA LEU A 153 -7.33 10.03 6.57
C LEU A 153 -8.46 10.69 7.39
N GLN A 154 -8.11 11.37 8.49
CA GLN A 154 -9.07 12.09 9.33
C GLN A 154 -9.81 13.19 8.56
N LEU A 155 -9.10 13.97 7.72
CA LEU A 155 -9.73 14.98 6.87
C LEU A 155 -10.75 14.36 5.89
N HIS A 156 -10.46 13.18 5.35
CA HIS A 156 -11.42 12.47 4.50
C HIS A 156 -12.62 11.98 5.31
N HIS A 157 -12.42 11.42 6.50
CA HIS A 157 -13.53 11.01 7.36
C HIS A 157 -14.42 12.19 7.73
N GLU A 158 -13.84 13.32 8.16
CA GLU A 158 -14.59 14.53 8.50
C GLU A 158 -15.39 15.08 7.32
N ASP A 159 -14.81 15.07 6.10
CA ASP A 159 -15.54 15.47 4.91
C ASP A 159 -16.71 14.54 4.61
N LEU A 160 -16.52 13.23 4.71
CA LEU A 160 -17.59 12.24 4.53
C LEU A 160 -18.70 12.38 5.58
N ARG A 161 -18.34 12.58 6.85
CA ARG A 161 -19.30 12.85 7.93
C ARG A 161 -20.15 14.08 7.63
N ARG A 162 -19.52 15.16 7.14
CA ARG A 162 -20.24 16.38 6.72
C ARG A 162 -21.19 16.11 5.55
N GLN A 163 -20.75 15.36 4.53
CA GLN A 163 -21.57 15.02 3.38
C GLN A 163 -22.80 14.17 3.78
N LEU A 164 -22.62 13.17 4.65
CA LEU A 164 -23.71 12.33 5.16
C LEU A 164 -24.71 13.13 6.00
N ALA A 165 -24.23 14.04 6.86
CA ALA A 165 -25.09 14.89 7.68
C ALA A 165 -25.91 15.89 6.84
N ASP A 166 -25.30 16.50 5.83
CA ASP A 166 -25.98 17.39 4.88
C ASP A 166 -27.07 16.61 4.11
N LEU A 167 -26.73 15.41 3.65
CA LEU A 167 -27.68 14.55 2.95
C LEU A 167 -28.89 14.18 3.82
N ARG A 168 -28.64 13.78 5.07
CA ARG A 168 -29.71 13.48 6.04
C ARG A 168 -30.61 14.70 6.25
N THR A 169 -30.01 15.88 6.40
CA THR A 169 -30.75 17.15 6.55
C THR A 169 -31.62 17.43 5.33
N ARG A 170 -31.13 17.19 4.12
CA ARG A 170 -31.89 17.37 2.88
C ARG A 170 -33.07 16.40 2.76
N LEU A 171 -32.89 15.13 3.13
CA LEU A 171 -33.98 14.16 3.18
C LEU A 171 -35.06 14.57 4.19
N ASP A 172 -34.66 15.12 5.33
CA ASP A 172 -35.58 15.59 6.37
C ASP A 172 -36.41 16.80 5.93
N GLN A 173 -35.81 17.68 5.12
CA GLN A 173 -36.44 18.90 4.62
C GLN A 173 -37.32 18.68 3.38
N ALA A 174 -37.10 17.59 2.62
CA ALA A 174 -37.75 17.36 1.32
C ALA A 174 -39.26 17.05 1.37
N GLY A 175 -39.86 16.78 2.54
CA GLY A 175 -41.30 16.52 2.64
C GLY A 175 -41.77 15.28 1.83
N PRO A 176 -43.08 15.14 1.49
CA PRO A 176 -43.66 13.87 1.02
C PRO A 176 -43.38 13.43 -0.43
N VAL A 177 -42.62 14.16 -1.25
CA VAL A 177 -42.12 13.62 -2.54
C VAL A 177 -40.74 14.20 -2.83
N PRO A 178 -39.66 13.41 -2.72
CA PRO A 178 -38.36 13.86 -3.16
C PRO A 178 -38.37 14.02 -4.68
N GLY A 179 -38.10 15.23 -5.16
CA GLY A 179 -37.96 15.48 -6.59
C GLY A 179 -36.75 14.75 -7.18
N PRO A 180 -36.71 14.55 -8.52
CA PRO A 180 -35.61 13.88 -9.23
C PRO A 180 -34.21 14.49 -8.98
N ASP A 181 -34.15 15.71 -8.44
CA ASP A 181 -32.92 16.44 -8.08
C ASP A 181 -32.21 15.83 -6.84
N LEU A 182 -32.94 15.37 -5.81
CA LEU A 182 -32.32 14.79 -4.62
C LEU A 182 -31.70 13.41 -4.93
N ALA A 183 -32.38 12.59 -5.73
CA ALA A 183 -31.87 11.30 -6.19
C ALA A 183 -30.65 11.46 -7.12
N ALA A 184 -30.62 12.50 -7.95
CA ALA A 184 -29.46 12.83 -8.80
C ALA A 184 -28.27 13.34 -7.97
N GLN A 185 -28.49 14.22 -6.98
CA GLN A 185 -27.44 14.72 -6.09
C GLN A 185 -26.90 13.64 -5.15
N LEU A 186 -27.75 12.73 -4.67
CA LEU A 186 -27.34 11.52 -3.96
C LEU A 186 -26.41 10.66 -4.80
N ARG A 187 -26.81 10.44 -6.05
CA ARG A 187 -26.04 9.67 -7.03
C ARG A 187 -24.70 10.35 -7.35
N GLU A 188 -24.65 11.66 -7.51
CA GLU A 188 -23.41 12.42 -7.77
C GLU A 188 -22.42 12.35 -6.59
N ASN A 189 -22.89 12.63 -5.36
CA ASN A 189 -22.04 12.67 -4.16
C ASN A 189 -21.58 11.27 -3.72
N CYS A 190 -22.49 10.29 -3.72
CA CYS A 190 -22.15 8.93 -3.33
C CYS A 190 -21.43 8.17 -4.45
N LEU A 191 -21.80 8.26 -5.74
CA LEU A 191 -21.09 7.51 -6.79
C LEU A 191 -19.71 8.09 -7.12
N GLN A 192 -19.46 9.40 -7.09
CA GLN A 192 -18.11 9.91 -7.38
C GLN A 192 -17.07 9.39 -6.38
N PHE A 193 -17.46 9.28 -5.10
CA PHE A 193 -16.59 8.76 -4.05
C PHE A 193 -16.63 7.21 -4.00
N CYS A 194 -17.81 6.60 -4.00
CA CYS A 194 -17.98 5.14 -3.86
C CYS A 194 -17.66 4.35 -5.13
N TYR A 195 -17.78 4.92 -6.33
CA TYR A 195 -17.24 4.28 -7.55
C TYR A 195 -15.71 4.28 -7.52
N GLY A 196 -15.08 5.30 -6.91
CA GLY A 196 -13.65 5.34 -6.62
C GLY A 196 -13.22 4.28 -5.59
N LEU A 197 -13.97 4.13 -4.49
CA LEU A 197 -13.71 3.13 -3.44
C LEU A 197 -14.03 1.69 -3.91
N GLY A 198 -15.09 1.50 -4.69
CA GLY A 198 -15.45 0.23 -5.31
C GLY A 198 -14.44 -0.22 -6.37
N LEU A 199 -13.90 0.70 -7.18
CA LEU A 199 -12.78 0.40 -8.10
C LEU A 199 -11.45 0.13 -7.39
N HIS A 200 -11.26 0.71 -6.21
CA HIS A 200 -10.15 0.39 -5.31
C HIS A 200 -10.30 -1.04 -4.79
N HIS A 201 -11.46 -1.42 -4.23
CA HIS A 201 -11.68 -2.73 -3.62
C HIS A 201 -11.88 -3.90 -4.60
N THR A 202 -12.50 -3.68 -5.76
CA THR A 202 -12.68 -4.76 -6.77
C THR A 202 -11.35 -5.16 -7.42
N ARG A 203 -10.36 -4.25 -7.44
CA ARG A 203 -8.97 -4.56 -7.86
C ARG A 203 -8.15 -5.20 -6.75
N GLU A 204 -8.69 -5.25 -5.54
CA GLU A 204 -7.97 -5.49 -4.30
C GLU A 204 -8.21 -6.87 -3.70
N ASP A 205 -9.28 -7.58 -4.06
CA ASP A 205 -9.35 -9.01 -3.70
C ASP A 205 -8.14 -9.78 -4.25
N GLY A 206 -7.67 -9.43 -5.46
CA GLY A 206 -6.42 -9.95 -6.02
C GLY A 206 -5.16 -9.35 -5.40
N ALA A 207 -5.13 -8.03 -5.17
CA ALA A 207 -3.95 -7.31 -4.67
C ALA A 207 -3.69 -7.56 -3.17
N PHE A 208 -4.73 -7.59 -2.34
CA PHE A 208 -4.62 -7.91 -0.92
C PHE A 208 -4.32 -9.38 -0.68
N THR A 209 -4.77 -10.32 -1.52
CA THR A 209 -4.34 -11.73 -1.36
C THR A 209 -2.83 -11.88 -1.59
N ALA A 210 -2.23 -11.05 -2.45
CA ALA A 210 -0.79 -10.98 -2.62
C ALA A 210 -0.11 -10.26 -1.44
N PHE A 211 -0.73 -9.18 -0.94
CA PHE A 211 -0.30 -8.43 0.24
C PHE A 211 -0.34 -9.28 1.52
N GLU A 212 -1.40 -10.04 1.78
CA GLU A 212 -1.53 -10.91 2.96
C GLU A 212 -0.55 -12.06 2.97
N ARG A 213 -0.21 -12.62 1.80
CA ARG A 213 0.90 -13.56 1.68
C ARG A 213 2.25 -12.92 2.00
N GLN A 214 2.37 -11.62 1.76
CA GLN A 214 3.57 -10.81 1.97
C GLN A 214 3.66 -10.23 3.40
N TYR A 215 2.52 -10.05 4.07
CA TYR A 215 2.41 -9.46 5.41
C TYR A 215 1.45 -10.29 6.30
N PRO A 216 1.81 -11.52 6.69
CA PRO A 216 0.93 -12.39 7.46
C PRO A 216 0.48 -11.81 8.80
N GLN A 217 1.34 -10.98 9.41
CA GLN A 217 1.07 -10.28 10.66
C GLN A 217 -0.06 -9.24 10.54
N LEU A 218 -0.35 -8.75 9.33
CA LEU A 218 -1.44 -7.81 9.07
C LEU A 218 -2.75 -8.51 8.71
N ILE A 219 -2.75 -9.84 8.51
CA ILE A 219 -3.95 -10.61 8.14
C ILE A 219 -5.13 -10.34 9.08
N PRO A 220 -4.98 -10.31 10.42
CA PRO A 220 -6.12 -10.03 11.31
C PRO A 220 -6.74 -8.64 11.07
N ALA A 221 -5.90 -7.63 10.85
CA ALA A 221 -6.35 -6.26 10.58
C ALA A 221 -6.99 -6.15 9.19
N LEU A 222 -6.37 -6.73 8.16
CA LEU A 222 -6.89 -6.73 6.79
C LEU A 222 -8.19 -7.54 6.66
N ALA A 223 -8.29 -8.69 7.34
CA ALA A 223 -9.51 -9.48 7.39
C ALA A 223 -10.67 -8.71 8.04
N ARG A 224 -10.36 -7.92 9.09
CA ARG A 224 -11.33 -7.03 9.72
C ARG A 224 -11.76 -5.91 8.79
N LEU A 225 -10.80 -5.20 8.17
CA LEU A 225 -11.08 -4.13 7.20
C LEU A 225 -11.94 -4.64 6.04
N ARG A 226 -11.64 -5.82 5.49
CA ARG A 226 -12.47 -6.44 4.45
C ARG A 226 -13.88 -6.78 4.91
N ALA A 227 -14.04 -7.26 6.14
CA ALA A 227 -15.36 -7.56 6.67
C ALA A 227 -16.18 -6.28 6.80
N GLU A 228 -15.57 -5.19 7.29
CA GLU A 228 -16.21 -3.88 7.42
C GLU A 228 -16.52 -3.27 6.04
N HIS A 229 -15.59 -3.33 5.09
CA HIS A 229 -15.81 -2.86 3.72
C HIS A 229 -16.90 -3.65 3.01
N ARG A 230 -17.01 -4.97 3.23
CA ARG A 230 -18.13 -5.75 2.71
C ARG A 230 -19.46 -5.30 3.30
N THR A 231 -19.51 -5.04 4.61
CA THR A 231 -20.70 -4.48 5.26
C THR A 231 -21.10 -3.14 4.66
N VAL A 232 -20.14 -2.24 4.43
CA VAL A 232 -20.38 -0.94 3.75
C VAL A 232 -20.85 -1.15 2.32
N ALA A 233 -20.20 -2.01 1.54
CA ALA A 233 -20.57 -2.30 0.15
C ALA A 233 -21.99 -2.89 0.04
N GLU A 234 -22.36 -3.83 0.92
CA GLU A 234 -23.71 -4.39 0.96
C GLU A 234 -24.75 -3.33 1.35
N ALA A 235 -24.42 -2.43 2.28
CA ALA A 235 -25.31 -1.31 2.65
C ALA A 235 -25.50 -0.33 1.48
N LEU A 236 -24.43 -0.03 0.74
CA LEU A 236 -24.47 0.81 -0.45
C LEU A 236 -25.35 0.19 -1.55
N THR A 237 -25.16 -1.09 -1.88
CA THR A 237 -25.99 -1.79 -2.88
C THR A 237 -27.47 -1.75 -2.51
N ARG A 238 -27.81 -2.01 -1.24
CA ARG A 238 -29.21 -1.92 -0.78
C ARG A 238 -29.78 -0.50 -0.92
N PHE A 239 -28.98 0.51 -0.61
CA PHE A 239 -29.38 1.90 -0.75
C PHE A 239 -29.60 2.30 -2.21
N GLU A 240 -28.72 1.87 -3.13
CA GLU A 240 -28.87 2.08 -4.58
C GLU A 240 -30.12 1.37 -5.14
N ASP A 241 -30.33 0.12 -4.77
CA ASP A 241 -31.51 -0.66 -5.17
C ASP A 241 -32.80 0.02 -4.70
N ARG A 242 -32.80 0.56 -3.47
CA ARG A 242 -33.95 1.29 -2.94
C ARG A 242 -34.15 2.63 -3.66
N LEU A 243 -33.09 3.36 -4.00
CA LEU A 243 -33.22 4.58 -4.80
C LEU A 243 -33.76 4.34 -6.21
N ALA A 244 -33.49 3.17 -6.79
CA ALA A 244 -33.96 2.81 -8.13
C ALA A 244 -35.39 2.27 -8.17
N ALA A 245 -35.98 1.93 -7.01
CA ALA A 245 -37.31 1.32 -6.95
C ALA A 245 -38.44 2.35 -7.20
N PRO A 246 -39.47 2.00 -8.01
CA PRO A 246 -40.47 2.97 -8.49
C PRO A 246 -41.43 3.58 -7.44
N ASP A 247 -41.41 3.15 -6.18
CA ASP A 247 -42.34 3.62 -5.13
C ASP A 247 -41.66 3.67 -3.74
N THR A 248 -40.39 4.10 -3.69
CA THR A 248 -39.62 4.09 -2.44
C THR A 248 -40.18 5.04 -1.40
N ASP A 249 -40.53 4.49 -0.24
CA ASP A 249 -40.96 5.27 0.92
C ASP A 249 -39.76 6.10 1.45
N PRO A 250 -39.90 7.44 1.56
CA PRO A 250 -38.88 8.30 2.17
C PRO A 250 -38.43 7.83 3.55
N ALA A 251 -39.30 7.21 4.34
CA ALA A 251 -38.95 6.68 5.66
C ALA A 251 -38.02 5.45 5.56
N GLU A 252 -38.22 4.58 4.56
CA GLU A 252 -37.36 3.44 4.31
C GLU A 252 -35.99 3.88 3.77
N LEU A 253 -35.98 4.86 2.86
CA LEU A 253 -34.74 5.44 2.33
C LEU A 253 -33.91 6.09 3.45
N ARG A 254 -34.58 6.80 4.36
CA ARG A 254 -33.96 7.36 5.57
C ARG A 254 -33.39 6.28 6.48
N ALA A 255 -34.13 5.19 6.69
CA ALA A 255 -33.65 4.07 7.50
C ALA A 255 -32.43 3.36 6.88
N GLU A 256 -32.34 3.27 5.55
CA GLU A 256 -31.14 2.75 4.88
C GLU A 256 -29.96 3.72 4.98
N LEU A 257 -30.18 5.03 4.83
CA LEU A 257 -29.12 6.02 5.02
C LEU A 257 -28.58 6.00 6.45
N ASP A 258 -29.45 5.85 7.45
CA ASP A 258 -29.04 5.72 8.85
C ASP A 258 -28.17 4.46 9.04
N ARG A 259 -28.57 3.31 8.47
CA ARG A 259 -27.75 2.09 8.49
C ARG A 259 -26.39 2.26 7.84
N LEU A 260 -26.33 2.94 6.68
CA LEU A 260 -25.08 3.22 5.99
C LEU A 260 -24.17 4.12 6.84
N THR A 261 -24.75 5.18 7.41
CA THR A 261 -24.04 6.13 8.26
C THR A 261 -23.48 5.45 9.50
N ASP A 262 -24.28 4.64 10.19
CA ASP A 262 -23.84 3.90 11.37
C ASP A 262 -22.71 2.90 11.04
N GLY A 263 -22.79 2.23 9.88
CA GLY A 263 -21.75 1.33 9.40
C GLY A 263 -20.44 2.05 9.08
N LEU A 264 -20.51 3.21 8.42
CA LEU A 264 -19.35 4.04 8.12
C LEU A 264 -18.72 4.64 9.39
N GLU A 265 -19.53 5.11 10.34
CA GLU A 265 -19.03 5.64 11.61
C GLU A 265 -18.34 4.56 12.45
N ALA A 266 -18.90 3.36 12.49
CA ALA A 266 -18.25 2.23 13.17
C ALA A 266 -16.89 1.88 12.52
N HIS A 267 -16.81 1.96 11.19
CA HIS A 267 -15.57 1.74 10.44
C HIS A 267 -14.54 2.85 10.70
N PHE A 268 -14.93 4.13 10.57
CA PHE A 268 -14.05 5.27 10.83
C PHE A 268 -13.52 5.26 12.26
N ALA A 269 -14.39 5.00 13.25
CA ALA A 269 -13.98 4.91 14.65
C ALA A 269 -12.98 3.77 14.91
N TYR A 270 -13.14 2.64 14.22
CA TYR A 270 -12.17 1.54 14.32
C TYR A 270 -10.81 1.95 13.75
N GLU A 271 -10.77 2.51 12.54
CA GLU A 271 -9.52 2.97 11.90
C GLU A 271 -8.83 4.07 12.71
N GLU A 272 -9.59 5.07 13.17
CA GLU A 272 -9.10 6.16 14.02
C GLU A 272 -8.62 5.68 15.41
N THR A 273 -9.07 4.52 15.88
CA THR A 273 -8.61 3.96 17.17
C THR A 273 -7.44 3.00 17.01
N HIS A 274 -7.39 2.23 15.93
CA HIS A 274 -6.50 1.06 15.80
C HIS A 274 -5.40 1.19 14.75
N LEU A 275 -5.58 2.06 13.74
CA LEU A 275 -4.54 2.35 12.75
C LEU A 275 -3.73 3.61 13.10
N LEU A 276 -4.10 4.28 14.20
CA LEU A 276 -3.37 5.41 14.75
C LEU A 276 -2.39 4.92 15.84
N PRO A 277 -1.11 5.31 15.83
CA PRO A 277 -0.27 5.13 17.00
C PRO A 277 -0.91 5.88 18.20
N PRO A 278 -0.73 5.41 19.45
CA PRO A 278 -1.37 6.01 20.61
C PRO A 278 -1.00 7.50 20.76
N SER A 279 -1.99 8.34 20.42
CA SER A 279 -2.19 9.76 20.70
C SER A 279 -1.09 10.77 20.31
N ALA A 280 -1.36 11.54 19.25
CA ALA A 280 -1.24 12.99 19.36
C ALA A 280 -2.52 13.53 20.04
N PRO A 281 -2.43 14.52 20.94
CA PRO A 281 -3.59 14.99 21.73
C PRO A 281 -4.66 15.63 20.83
N HIS A 282 -5.90 15.21 21.03
CA HIS A 282 -7.08 15.77 20.38
C HIS A 282 -7.32 17.21 20.90
N PRO A 283 -7.58 18.20 20.04
CA PRO A 283 -8.03 19.51 20.53
C PRO A 283 -9.45 19.38 21.12
N PRO A 284 -9.77 20.15 22.16
CA PRO A 284 -11.08 20.08 22.82
C PRO A 284 -12.19 20.51 21.85
N ARG A 285 -13.32 19.79 21.95
CA ARG A 285 -14.58 20.02 21.23
C ARG A 285 -15.17 21.40 21.50
#